data_AF-A0A2V8I9F9-F1
#
_entry.id   AF-A0A2V8I9F9-F1
#
_cell.length_a   1.000
_cell.length_b   1.000
_cell.length_c   1.000
_cell.angle_alpha   90.00
_cell.angle_beta   90.00
_cell.angle_gamma   90.00
#
_symmetry.space_group_name_H-M   'P 1'
#
loop_
_entity.id
_entity.type
_entity.pdbx_description
1 polymer ?
#
loop_
_entity_poly.entity_id
_entity_poly.type
_entity_poly.pdbx_seq_one_letter_code
_entity_poly.pdbx_strand_id
1 'polypeptide(L)'
;MAHLGDKLADFFYQELPSAEMSEARRHLETCKECRFEVEQFERIHLTLRTAPELDPPRRVVFAPPERRSWLSWFGWRSAAAASAFAALVAGIVIGFSHVDYKRIVSEVHQADRAWLAVELNKRDEEIQRLRGELAYYENFQRTVMRETLENGSAIQLLAQRTISRR
;
A
#
# COMPACT_ATOMS: atom_id res chain seq x y z
N MET A 1 -22.10 -21.69 -9.20
CA MET A 1 -21.81 -20.52 -8.35
C MET A 1 -21.82 -19.22 -9.15
N ALA A 2 -22.30 -18.11 -8.56
CA ALA A 2 -22.31 -16.78 -9.20
C ALA A 2 -20.93 -16.11 -9.16
N HIS A 3 -20.29 -16.06 -7.98
CA HIS A 3 -18.91 -15.61 -7.77
C HIS A 3 -18.29 -16.33 -6.55
N LEU A 4 -16.96 -16.36 -6.47
CA LEU A 4 -16.21 -17.04 -5.40
C LEU A 4 -15.95 -16.15 -4.16
N GLY A 5 -16.22 -14.84 -4.23
CA GLY A 5 -15.80 -13.84 -3.24
C GLY A 5 -15.93 -14.25 -1.77
N ASP A 6 -17.12 -14.65 -1.34
CA ASP A 6 -17.39 -15.00 0.07
C ASP A 6 -16.68 -16.29 0.54
N LYS A 7 -16.23 -17.14 -0.39
CA LYS A 7 -15.57 -18.43 -0.15
C LYS A 7 -14.12 -18.45 -0.62
N LEU A 8 -13.55 -17.29 -0.97
CA LEU A 8 -12.25 -17.20 -1.61
C LEU A 8 -11.11 -17.58 -0.67
N ALA A 9 -11.18 -17.16 0.60
CA ALA A 9 -10.21 -17.55 1.63
C ALA A 9 -10.26 -19.07 1.87
N ASP A 10 -11.45 -19.63 2.09
CA ASP A 10 -11.65 -21.07 2.29
C ASP A 10 -11.16 -21.88 1.08
N PHE A 11 -11.39 -21.39 -0.14
CA PHE A 11 -10.87 -22.00 -1.36
C PHE A 11 -9.34 -21.98 -1.38
N PHE A 12 -8.74 -20.82 -1.09
CA PHE A 12 -7.29 -20.63 -1.11
C PHE A 12 -6.56 -21.50 -0.07
N TYR A 13 -7.09 -21.56 1.14
CA TYR A 13 -6.55 -22.39 2.22
C TYR A 13 -7.00 -23.87 2.16
N GLN A 14 -7.78 -24.24 1.13
CA GLN A 14 -8.29 -25.61 0.91
C GLN A 14 -9.18 -26.13 2.05
N GLU A 15 -9.93 -25.24 2.69
CA GLU A 15 -10.87 -25.53 3.78
C GLU A 15 -12.29 -25.82 3.26
N LEU A 16 -12.53 -25.67 1.95
CA LEU A 16 -13.80 -26.01 1.34
C LEU A 16 -14.06 -27.53 1.30
N PRO A 17 -15.33 -27.97 1.45
CA PRO A 17 -15.73 -29.35 1.20
C PRO A 17 -15.31 -29.80 -0.21
N SER A 18 -14.93 -31.07 -0.37
CA SER A 18 -14.39 -31.60 -1.64
C SER A 18 -15.29 -31.38 -2.86
N ALA A 19 -16.61 -31.46 -2.68
CA ALA A 19 -17.60 -31.18 -3.72
C ALA A 19 -17.55 -29.71 -4.16
N GLU A 20 -17.50 -28.78 -3.23
CA GLU A 20 -17.43 -27.34 -3.50
C GLU A 20 -16.07 -26.95 -4.09
N MET A 21 -14.99 -27.61 -3.67
CA MET A 21 -13.65 -27.39 -4.22
C MET A 21 -13.60 -27.73 -5.72
N SER A 22 -14.30 -28.80 -6.13
CA SER A 22 -14.39 -29.18 -7.55
C SER A 22 -15.24 -28.21 -8.37
N GLU A 23 -16.31 -27.66 -7.79
CA GLU A 23 -17.13 -26.64 -8.44
C GLU A 23 -16.37 -25.33 -8.60
N ALA A 24 -15.66 -24.90 -7.56
CA ALA A 24 -14.86 -23.67 -7.58
C ALA A 24 -13.74 -23.75 -8.64
N ARG A 25 -13.03 -24.88 -8.76
CA ARG A 25 -12.01 -25.07 -9.83
C ARG A 25 -12.62 -24.96 -11.23
N ARG A 26 -13.75 -25.62 -11.45
CA ARG A 26 -14.48 -25.54 -12.73
C ARG A 26 -14.95 -24.10 -13.03
N HIS A 27 -15.38 -23.38 -12.00
CA HIS A 27 -15.76 -21.97 -12.14
C HIS A 27 -14.57 -21.08 -12.53
N LEU A 28 -13.38 -21.29 -11.94
CA LEU A 28 -12.17 -20.50 -12.27
C LEU A 28 -11.68 -20.69 -13.72
N GLU A 29 -11.95 -21.84 -14.34
CA GLU A 29 -11.64 -22.05 -15.76
C GLU A 29 -12.44 -21.09 -16.65
N THR A 30 -13.70 -20.84 -16.29
CA THR A 30 -14.69 -20.11 -17.10
C THR A 30 -14.81 -18.63 -16.72
N CYS A 31 -14.66 -18.28 -15.44
CA CYS A 31 -14.83 -16.92 -14.95
C CYS A 31 -13.47 -16.22 -14.86
N LYS A 32 -13.27 -15.14 -15.64
CA LYS A 32 -12.03 -14.34 -15.60
C LYS A 32 -11.92 -13.51 -14.32
N GLU A 33 -13.03 -12.99 -13.83
CA GLU A 33 -13.09 -12.12 -12.65
C GLU A 33 -12.66 -12.86 -11.38
N CYS A 34 -13.24 -14.03 -11.11
CA CYS A 34 -12.84 -14.83 -9.95
C CYS A 34 -11.39 -15.34 -10.03
N ARG A 35 -10.86 -15.55 -11.24
CA ARG A 35 -9.43 -15.86 -11.44
C ARG A 35 -8.55 -14.69 -11.00
N PHE A 36 -8.91 -13.48 -11.41
CA PHE A 36 -8.21 -12.27 -11.02
C PHE A 36 -8.29 -12.02 -9.51
N GLU A 37 -9.43 -12.25 -8.87
CA GLU A 37 -9.58 -12.14 -7.41
C GLU A 37 -8.64 -13.10 -6.66
N VAL A 38 -8.52 -14.36 -7.12
CA VAL A 38 -7.60 -15.35 -6.54
C VAL A 38 -6.15 -14.90 -6.71
N GLU A 39 -5.76 -14.41 -7.89
CA GLU A 39 -4.40 -13.89 -8.16
C GLU A 39 -4.06 -12.63 -7.33
N GLN A 40 -5.04 -11.78 -7.04
CA GLN A 40 -4.87 -10.63 -6.15
C GLN A 40 -4.65 -11.07 -4.71
N PHE A 41 -5.47 -12.02 -4.25
CA PHE A 41 -5.37 -12.57 -2.90
C PHE A 41 -4.03 -13.26 -2.67
N GLU A 42 -3.55 -14.05 -3.64
CA GLU A 42 -2.24 -14.70 -3.58
C GLU A 42 -1.11 -13.67 -3.44
N ARG A 43 -1.14 -12.58 -4.21
CA ARG A 43 -0.13 -11.50 -4.12
C ARG A 43 -0.12 -10.81 -2.77
N ILE A 44 -1.29 -10.52 -2.21
CA ILE A 44 -1.40 -9.91 -0.87
C ILE A 44 -0.86 -10.88 0.17
N HIS A 45 -1.25 -12.15 0.12
CA HIS A 45 -0.77 -13.17 1.05
C HIS A 45 0.76 -13.31 1.01
N LEU A 46 1.36 -13.35 -0.18
CA LEU A 46 2.82 -13.38 -0.33
C LEU A 46 3.48 -12.12 0.25
N THR A 47 2.91 -10.94 -0.01
CA THR A 47 3.43 -9.67 0.51
C THR A 47 3.43 -9.65 2.03
N LEU A 48 2.30 -10.03 2.65
CA LEU A 48 2.16 -10.11 4.11
C LEU A 48 3.11 -11.13 4.72
N ARG A 49 3.31 -12.28 4.06
CA ARG A 49 4.25 -13.30 4.54
C ARG A 49 5.70 -12.82 4.54
N THR A 50 6.05 -11.90 3.65
CA THR A 50 7.39 -11.30 3.59
C THR A 50 7.53 -10.03 4.43
N ALA A 51 6.45 -9.54 5.02
CA ALA A 51 6.49 -8.33 5.84
C ALA A 51 7.26 -8.59 7.14
N PRO A 52 8.04 -7.60 7.62
CA PRO A 52 8.73 -7.73 8.90
C PRO A 52 7.70 -7.82 10.04
N GLU A 53 7.90 -8.79 10.93
CA GLU A 53 7.09 -8.93 12.13
C GLU A 53 7.48 -7.83 13.13
N LEU A 54 6.62 -6.81 13.25
CA LEU A 54 6.83 -5.67 14.14
C LEU A 54 5.95 -5.85 15.39
N ASP A 55 6.59 -5.87 16.56
CA ASP A 55 5.89 -5.90 17.85
C ASP A 55 5.10 -4.59 18.02
N PRO A 56 3.78 -4.64 18.30
CA PRO A 56 3.01 -3.44 18.58
C PRO A 56 3.54 -2.74 19.84
N PRO A 57 3.57 -1.39 19.88
CA PRO A 57 4.14 -0.66 21.00
C PRO A 57 3.41 -0.98 22.31
N ARG A 58 4.16 -1.50 23.29
CA ARG A 58 3.65 -2.05 24.57
C ARG A 58 3.01 -1.03 25.51
N ARG A 59 2.86 0.24 25.09
CA ARG A 59 2.33 1.30 25.94
C ARG A 59 1.33 2.17 25.17
N VAL A 60 0.14 1.63 24.97
CA VAL A 60 -1.07 2.44 24.73
C VAL A 60 -1.48 3.10 26.04
N VAL A 61 -1.14 4.36 26.24
CA VAL A 61 -1.64 5.16 27.37
C VAL A 61 -3.01 5.70 26.99
N PHE A 62 -4.07 5.09 27.52
CA PHE A 62 -5.41 5.69 27.47
C PHE A 62 -5.45 6.83 28.50
N ALA A 63 -5.28 8.08 28.05
CA ALA A 63 -5.41 9.24 28.93
C ALA A 63 -6.86 9.37 29.42
N PRO A 64 -7.14 9.31 30.75
CA PRO A 64 -8.46 9.60 31.28
C PRO A 64 -8.74 11.11 31.14
N PRO A 65 -9.93 11.55 30.68
CA PRO A 65 -10.25 12.97 30.65
C PRO A 65 -10.26 13.57 32.07
N GLU A 66 -9.67 14.76 32.23
CA GLU A 66 -9.60 15.51 33.49
C GLU A 66 -11.01 15.75 34.06
N ARG A 67 -11.21 15.31 35.32
CA ARG A 67 -12.50 15.40 36.01
C ARG A 67 -12.65 16.76 36.68
N ARG A 68 -13.59 17.59 36.22
CA ARG A 68 -14.03 18.82 36.92
C ARG A 68 -14.94 18.44 38.09
N SER A 69 -14.54 18.77 39.33
CA SER A 69 -15.20 18.30 40.56
C SER A 69 -16.51 19.05 40.87
N TRP A 70 -17.63 18.48 40.47
CA TRP A 70 -19.00 18.87 40.91
C TRP A 70 -19.46 18.06 42.14
N LEU A 71 -18.70 17.05 42.57
CA LEU A 71 -19.12 16.07 43.58
C LEU A 71 -19.33 16.53 45.05
N SER A 72 -19.33 17.83 45.39
CA SER A 72 -19.77 18.24 46.74
C SER A 72 -21.30 18.29 46.93
N TRP A 73 -22.09 18.16 45.86
CA TRP A 73 -23.57 18.21 45.94
C TRP A 73 -24.21 16.83 46.13
N PHE A 74 -23.66 15.75 45.59
CA PHE A 74 -24.38 14.47 45.43
C PHE A 74 -24.25 13.48 46.60
N GLY A 75 -24.11 13.99 47.83
CA GLY A 75 -23.89 13.20 49.04
C GLY A 75 -25.09 12.45 49.63
N TRP A 76 -26.32 12.56 49.09
CA TRP A 76 -27.53 12.14 49.82
C TRP A 76 -28.45 11.09 49.16
N ARG A 77 -28.07 10.40 48.06
CA ARG A 77 -29.01 9.49 47.34
C ARG A 77 -28.50 8.08 47.05
N SER A 78 -27.60 7.58 47.89
CA SER A 78 -27.06 6.21 47.90
C SER A 78 -28.09 5.15 48.34
N ALA A 79 -29.21 5.02 47.61
CA ALA A 79 -30.17 3.93 47.81
C ALA A 79 -30.69 3.30 46.49
N ALA A 80 -30.33 3.83 45.32
CA ALA A 80 -30.78 3.33 44.00
C ALA A 80 -29.68 2.59 43.21
N ALA A 81 -28.64 2.07 43.88
CA ALA A 81 -27.41 1.61 43.23
C ALA A 81 -27.47 0.19 42.62
N ALA A 82 -28.57 -0.56 42.76
CA ALA A 82 -28.64 -1.94 42.27
C ALA A 82 -29.16 -2.08 40.82
N SER A 83 -29.87 -1.10 40.26
CA SER A 83 -30.49 -1.21 38.92
C SER A 83 -29.73 -0.51 37.79
N ALA A 84 -28.80 0.41 38.10
CA ALA A 84 -28.09 1.20 37.09
C ALA A 84 -26.89 0.48 36.45
N PHE A 85 -26.35 -0.57 37.09
CA PHE A 85 -25.18 -1.30 36.56
C PHE A 85 -25.54 -2.06 35.27
N ALA A 86 -26.72 -2.68 35.22
CA ALA A 86 -27.22 -3.36 34.03
C ALA A 86 -27.51 -2.39 32.87
N ALA A 87 -28.04 -1.19 33.18
CA ALA A 87 -28.27 -0.15 32.17
C ALA A 87 -26.97 0.47 31.64
N LEU A 88 -25.93 0.59 32.47
CA LEU A 88 -24.60 1.05 32.06
C LEU A 88 -23.89 0.04 31.15
N VAL A 89 -23.93 -1.26 31.46
CA VAL A 89 -23.36 -2.28 30.58
C VAL A 89 -24.12 -2.32 29.24
N ALA A 90 -25.46 -2.23 29.26
CA ALA A 90 -26.27 -2.15 28.04
C ALA A 90 -25.95 -0.89 27.21
N GLY A 91 -25.79 0.26 27.85
CA GLY A 91 -25.41 1.51 27.17
C GLY A 91 -24.01 1.47 26.55
N ILE A 92 -23.05 0.81 27.22
CA ILE A 92 -21.70 0.58 26.69
C ILE A 92 -21.75 -0.34 25.46
N VAL A 93 -22.50 -1.45 25.53
CA VAL A 93 -22.66 -2.39 24.40
C VAL A 93 -23.38 -1.73 23.21
N ILE A 94 -24.42 -0.93 23.46
CA ILE A 94 -25.15 -0.20 22.40
C ILE A 94 -24.27 0.93 21.83
N GLY A 95 -23.46 1.60 22.65
CA GLY A 95 -22.52 2.63 22.19
C GLY A 95 -21.40 2.10 21.27
N PHE A 96 -20.91 0.88 21.52
CA PHE A 96 -19.95 0.20 20.63
C PHE A 96 -20.58 -0.32 19.33
N SER A 97 -21.91 -0.49 19.28
CA SER A 97 -22.59 -0.96 18.07
C SER A 97 -22.69 0.10 16.96
N HIS A 98 -22.45 1.38 17.29
CA HIS A 98 -22.66 2.49 16.37
C HIS A 98 -21.36 3.14 15.86
N VAL A 99 -20.28 2.36 15.76
CA VAL A 99 -19.04 2.80 15.08
C VAL A 99 -19.37 2.99 13.59
N ASP A 100 -19.37 4.24 13.13
CA ASP A 100 -19.64 4.59 11.74
C ASP A 100 -18.44 4.27 10.85
N TYR A 101 -18.31 2.97 10.54
CA TYR A 101 -17.24 2.41 9.74
C TYR A 101 -17.11 3.11 8.38
N LYS A 102 -18.23 3.53 7.78
CA LYS A 102 -18.22 4.23 6.48
C LYS A 102 -17.45 5.53 6.54
N ARG A 103 -17.64 6.31 7.61
CA ARG A 103 -16.91 7.56 7.81
C ARG A 103 -15.41 7.32 7.98
N ILE A 104 -15.04 6.40 8.87
CA ILE A 104 -13.63 6.07 9.15
C ILE A 104 -12.93 5.60 7.88
N VAL A 105 -13.55 4.68 7.14
CA VAL A 105 -13.01 4.17 5.87
C VAL A 105 -12.85 5.29 4.85
N SER A 106 -13.82 6.20 4.74
CA SER A 106 -13.75 7.32 3.80
C SER A 106 -12.60 8.30 4.11
N GLU A 107 -12.37 8.58 5.39
CA GLU A 107 -11.27 9.44 5.84
C GLU A 107 -9.90 8.78 5.57
N VAL A 108 -9.76 7.47 5.84
CA VAL A 108 -8.55 6.70 5.51
C VAL A 108 -8.30 6.66 4.01
N HIS A 109 -9.32 6.39 3.19
CA HIS A 109 -9.20 6.38 1.72
C HIS A 109 -8.84 7.76 1.16
N GLN A 110 -9.28 8.83 1.82
CA GLN A 110 -8.90 10.19 1.42
C GLN A 110 -7.42 10.46 1.77
N ALA A 111 -6.98 10.05 2.95
CA ALA A 111 -5.58 10.18 3.38
C ALA A 111 -4.63 9.38 2.48
N ASP A 112 -4.97 8.13 2.16
CA ASP A 112 -4.17 7.27 1.27
C ASP A 112 -4.03 7.88 -0.13
N ARG A 113 -5.13 8.41 -0.70
CA ARG A 113 -5.07 9.07 -2.02
C ARG A 113 -4.19 10.32 -2.01
N ALA A 114 -4.23 11.11 -0.94
CA ALA A 114 -3.38 12.29 -0.80
C ALA A 114 -1.90 11.89 -0.69
N TRP A 115 -1.59 10.87 0.11
CA TRP A 115 -0.23 10.36 0.26
C TRP A 115 0.31 9.77 -1.06
N LEU A 116 -0.50 8.96 -1.76
CA LEU A 116 -0.14 8.38 -3.05
C LEU A 116 0.16 9.45 -4.10
N ALA A 117 -0.63 10.53 -4.16
CA ALA A 117 -0.40 11.62 -5.10
C ALA A 117 0.94 12.31 -4.85
N VAL A 118 1.31 12.50 -3.58
CA VAL A 118 2.60 13.11 -3.19
C VAL A 118 3.77 12.18 -3.55
N GLU A 119 3.67 10.90 -3.23
CA GLU A 119 4.75 9.95 -3.54
C GLU A 119 4.91 9.76 -5.07
N LEU A 120 3.81 9.71 -5.82
CA LEU A 120 3.86 9.66 -7.29
C LEU A 120 4.56 10.90 -7.88
N ASN A 121 4.23 12.10 -7.41
CA ASN A 121 4.89 13.32 -7.89
C ASN A 121 6.40 13.31 -7.61
N LYS A 122 6.80 12.83 -6.43
CA LYS A 122 8.21 12.68 -6.07
C LYS A 122 8.94 11.69 -7.00
N ARG A 123 8.29 10.59 -7.37
CA ARG A 123 8.84 9.61 -8.31
C ARG A 123 8.94 10.17 -9.72
N ASP A 124 7.93 10.92 -10.17
CA ASP A 124 7.94 11.59 -11.48
C ASP A 124 9.08 12.61 -11.58
N GLU A 125 9.32 13.41 -10.53
CA GLU A 125 10.46 14.32 -10.46
C GLU A 125 11.80 13.58 -10.58
N GLU A 126 11.94 12.44 -9.90
CA GLU A 126 13.14 11.60 -9.97
C GLU A 126 13.35 11.00 -11.36
N ILE A 127 12.29 10.51 -12.01
CA ILE A 127 12.31 10.01 -13.38
C ILE A 127 12.73 11.11 -14.35
N GLN A 128 12.19 12.32 -14.22
CA GLN A 128 12.55 13.44 -15.09
C GLN A 128 14.02 13.84 -14.91
N ARG A 129 14.51 13.85 -13.67
CA ARG A 129 15.92 14.12 -13.38
C ARG A 129 16.84 13.09 -14.03
N LEU A 130 16.54 11.80 -13.85
CA LEU A 130 17.33 10.71 -14.45
C LEU A 130 17.30 10.74 -15.98
N ARG A 131 16.16 11.09 -16.59
CA ARG A 131 16.06 11.30 -18.04
C ARG A 131 16.95 12.43 -18.52
N GLY A 132 17.00 13.55 -17.79
CA GLY A 132 17.91 14.65 -18.09
C GLY A 132 19.38 14.26 -18.03
N GLU A 133 19.75 13.46 -17.01
CA GLU A 133 21.11 12.93 -16.85
C GLU A 133 21.50 11.96 -17.96
N LEU A 134 20.60 11.04 -18.34
CA LEU A 134 20.81 10.15 -19.49
C LEU A 134 21.00 10.95 -20.79
N ALA A 135 20.15 11.95 -21.04
CA ALA A 135 20.27 12.80 -22.22
C ALA A 135 21.62 13.56 -22.26
N TYR A 136 22.11 14.01 -21.10
CA TYR A 136 23.43 14.61 -20.99
C TYR A 136 24.54 13.63 -21.38
N TYR A 137 24.52 12.40 -20.83
CA TYR A 137 25.54 11.39 -21.14
C TYR A 137 25.51 10.94 -22.59
N GLU A 138 24.33 10.79 -23.18
CA GLU A 138 24.20 10.47 -24.62
C GLU A 138 24.80 11.56 -25.52
N ASN A 139 24.58 12.83 -25.16
CA ASN A 139 25.15 13.95 -25.92
C ASN A 139 26.68 14.01 -25.75
N PHE A 140 27.17 13.78 -24.53
CA PHE A 140 28.59 13.71 -24.24
C PHE A 140 29.27 12.60 -25.06
N GLN A 141 28.73 11.39 -25.06
CA GLN A 141 29.26 10.27 -25.84
C GLN A 141 29.28 10.57 -27.36
N ARG A 142 28.21 11.18 -27.88
CA ARG A 142 28.15 11.60 -29.30
C ARG A 142 29.24 12.61 -29.64
N THR A 143 29.49 13.58 -28.75
CA THR A 143 30.49 14.61 -28.96
C THR A 143 31.89 14.01 -28.94
N VAL A 144 32.21 13.20 -27.93
CA VAL A 144 33.51 12.52 -27.83
C VAL A 144 33.77 11.62 -29.04
N MET A 145 32.76 10.86 -29.49
CA MET A 145 32.90 10.00 -30.66
C MET A 145 33.16 10.81 -31.94
N ARG A 146 32.47 11.95 -32.11
CA ARG A 146 32.70 12.86 -33.23
C ARG A 146 34.12 13.40 -33.24
N GLU A 147 34.58 13.96 -32.11
CA GLU A 147 35.94 14.50 -31.99
C GLU A 147 37.01 13.43 -32.22
N THR A 148 36.76 12.20 -31.74
CA THR A 148 37.67 11.06 -31.95
C THR A 148 37.79 10.70 -33.43
N LEU A 149 36.67 10.68 -34.16
CA LEU A 149 36.64 10.43 -35.60
C LEU A 149 37.33 11.54 -36.39
N GLU A 150 37.05 12.81 -36.05
CA GLU A 150 37.67 13.97 -36.68
C GLU A 150 39.20 13.96 -36.49
N ASN A 151 39.67 13.76 -35.26
CA ASN A 151 41.09 13.66 -34.95
C ASN A 151 41.77 12.48 -35.66
N GLY A 152 41.13 11.31 -35.66
CA GLY A 152 41.64 10.13 -36.38
C GLY A 152 41.80 10.39 -37.88
N SER A 153 40.82 11.04 -38.50
CA SER A 153 40.88 11.41 -39.93
C SER A 153 41.98 12.42 -40.22
N ALA A 154 42.17 13.42 -39.36
CA ALA A 154 43.24 14.41 -39.51
C ALA A 154 44.63 13.77 -39.42
N ILE A 155 44.83 12.83 -38.49
CA ILE A 155 46.08 12.07 -38.37
C ILE A 155 46.34 11.24 -39.63
N GLN A 156 45.33 10.57 -40.19
CA GLN A 156 45.48 9.81 -41.44
C GLN A 156 45.89 10.70 -42.61
N LEU A 157 45.30 11.90 -42.74
CA LEU A 157 45.66 12.85 -43.80
C LEU A 157 47.11 13.34 -43.65
N LEU A 158 47.56 13.61 -42.43
CA LEU A 158 48.96 13.97 -42.15
C LEU A 158 49.93 12.82 -42.47
N ALA A 159 49.57 11.59 -42.12
CA ALA A 159 50.34 10.40 -42.46
C ALA A 159 50.44 10.20 -43.99
N GLN A 160 49.34 10.35 -44.73
CA GLN A 160 49.36 10.26 -46.20
C GLN A 160 50.24 11.34 -46.84
N ARG A 161 50.15 12.59 -46.37
CA ARG A 161 50.97 13.71 -46.89
C ARG A 161 52.46 13.52 -46.63
N THR A 162 52.83 12.90 -45.51
CA THR A 162 54.25 12.63 -45.20
C THR A 162 54.80 11.49 -46.05
N ILE A 163 54.01 10.45 -46.33
CA ILE A 163 54.37 9.38 -47.26
C ILE A 163 54.53 9.91 -48.68
N SER A 164 53.61 10.75 -49.17
CA SER A 164 53.67 11.28 -50.55
C SER A 164 54.80 12.28 -50.81
N ARG A 165 55.48 12.77 -49.76
CA ARG A 165 56.61 13.73 -49.85
C ARG A 165 57.98 13.05 -49.79
N ARG A 166 58.03 11.75 -49.51
CA ARG A 166 59.25 10.93 -49.65
C ARG A 166 59.28 10.27 -51.01
#